data_AF-A0A6H9S4P2-F1
#
_entry.id   AF-A0A6H9S4P2-F1
#
_cell.length_a   1.000
_cell.length_b   1.000
_cell.length_c   1.000
_cell.angle_alpha   90.00
_cell.angle_beta   90.00
_cell.angle_gamma   90.00
#
_symmetry.space_group_name_H-M   'P 1'
#
loop_
_entity.id
_entity.type
_entity.pdbx_description
1 polymer ?
#
loop_
_entity_poly.entity_id
_entity_poly.type
_entity_poly.pdbx_seq_one_letter_code
_entity_poly.pdbx_strand_id
1 'polypeptide(L)'
;GERFVEQDVNRLFNGRHELSGGPEALRACELERLAASFFSRPERSRLHYDLHTAIRGSKIEQFALYPWKEGRQHSRRELARLRAGGMEAVLLQNKPSIVFSAYTYDQLGAESFTLELGKARPFGQNDGVNVSLLETRLQQIIEGNEPELDEGLDGLQLFSVAREIIKHSDSFRLNLPADIENFSELGKGYVLA
;
A
#
# COMPACT_ATOMS: atom_id res chain seq x y z
N GLY A 1 -6.91 17.90 -10.03
CA GLY A 1 -5.86 16.88 -10.18
C GLY A 1 -6.51 15.63 -10.68
N GLU A 2 -5.92 14.98 -11.67
CA GLU A 2 -6.39 13.70 -12.22
C GLU A 2 -5.57 12.55 -11.63
N ARG A 3 -6.11 11.32 -11.67
CA ARG A 3 -5.45 10.12 -11.11
C ARG A 3 -4.14 9.78 -11.84
N PHE A 4 -4.13 9.95 -13.15
CA PHE A 4 -2.99 9.80 -14.06
C PHE A 4 -3.32 10.53 -15.37
N VAL A 5 -2.31 10.74 -16.23
CA VAL A 5 -2.52 11.38 -17.54
C VAL A 5 -2.89 10.32 -18.58
N GLU A 6 -2.05 9.29 -18.71
CA GLU A 6 -2.24 8.19 -19.67
C GLU A 6 -2.36 6.84 -18.96
N GLN A 7 -1.54 6.59 -17.94
CA GLN A 7 -1.44 5.29 -17.29
C GLN A 7 -1.25 5.42 -15.77
N ASP A 8 -1.86 4.51 -15.02
CA ASP A 8 -1.65 4.43 -13.56
C ASP A 8 -0.19 4.06 -13.27
N VAL A 9 0.61 5.04 -12.83
CA VAL A 9 2.04 4.87 -12.57
C VAL A 9 2.31 3.75 -11.56
N ASN A 10 1.38 3.50 -10.61
CA ASN A 10 1.55 2.43 -9.63
C ASN A 10 1.36 1.03 -10.22
N ARG A 11 1.11 0.91 -11.53
CA ARG A 11 1.12 -0.35 -12.30
C ARG A 11 2.37 -0.52 -13.15
N LEU A 12 3.30 0.44 -13.10
CA LEU A 12 4.49 0.49 -13.95
C LEU A 12 5.79 0.21 -13.17
N PHE A 13 5.72 -0.08 -11.88
CA PHE A 13 6.90 -0.44 -11.09
C PHE A 13 7.24 -1.93 -11.21
N ASN A 14 8.36 -2.30 -10.59
CA ASN A 14 8.94 -3.62 -10.62
C ASN A 14 9.24 -4.08 -12.06
N GLY A 15 9.88 -3.20 -12.83
CA GLY A 15 10.26 -3.42 -14.23
C GLY A 15 9.12 -3.35 -15.25
N ARG A 16 7.86 -3.12 -14.82
CA ARG A 16 6.73 -3.06 -15.76
C ARG A 16 6.79 -1.88 -16.72
N HIS A 17 7.46 -0.80 -16.34
CA HIS A 17 7.68 0.35 -17.20
C HIS A 17 8.51 0.00 -18.45
N GLU A 18 9.33 -1.06 -18.45
CA GLU A 18 10.09 -1.49 -19.63
C GLU A 18 9.20 -2.06 -20.74
N LEU A 19 8.01 -2.53 -20.38
CA LEU A 19 7.01 -3.09 -21.28
C LEU A 19 6.00 -2.04 -21.77
N SER A 20 6.14 -0.79 -21.33
CA SER A 20 5.26 0.32 -21.70
C SER A 20 6.07 1.50 -22.22
N GLY A 21 5.39 2.46 -22.84
CA GLY A 21 5.95 3.73 -23.26
C GLY A 21 5.22 4.89 -22.59
N GLY A 22 5.72 6.10 -22.82
CA GLY A 22 5.08 7.33 -22.37
C GLY A 22 5.68 7.92 -21.09
N PRO A 23 5.16 9.09 -20.67
CA PRO A 23 5.75 9.87 -19.60
C PRO A 23 5.70 9.16 -18.24
N GLU A 24 4.63 8.44 -17.91
CA GLU A 24 4.54 7.70 -16.64
C GLU A 24 5.51 6.50 -16.58
N ALA A 25 5.79 5.84 -17.70
CA ALA A 25 6.77 4.76 -17.75
C ALA A 25 8.19 5.29 -17.51
N LEU A 26 8.55 6.40 -18.17
CA LEU A 26 9.82 7.09 -17.91
C LEU A 26 9.93 7.55 -16.46
N ARG A 27 8.82 8.04 -15.88
CA ARG A 27 8.80 8.48 -14.49
C ARG A 27 8.95 7.32 -13.50
N ALA A 28 8.30 6.18 -13.75
CA ALA A 28 8.46 4.98 -12.92
C ALA A 28 9.92 4.48 -12.97
N CYS A 29 10.52 4.41 -14.16
CA CYS A 29 11.94 4.08 -14.34
C CYS A 29 12.87 5.00 -13.53
N GLU A 30 12.63 6.31 -13.60
CA GLU A 30 13.40 7.29 -12.85
C GLU A 30 13.27 7.10 -11.33
N LEU A 31 12.04 6.92 -10.83
CA LEU A 31 11.75 6.71 -9.41
C LEU A 31 12.40 5.43 -8.87
N GLU A 32 12.38 4.34 -9.63
CA GLU A 32 13.09 3.10 -9.28
C GLU A 32 14.59 3.34 -9.14
N ARG A 33 15.21 4.01 -10.11
CA ARG A 33 16.65 4.33 -10.08
C ARG A 33 17.00 5.22 -8.88
N LEU A 34 16.18 6.22 -8.58
CA LEU A 34 16.35 7.10 -7.43
C LEU A 34 16.25 6.32 -6.12
N ALA A 35 15.25 5.44 -5.98
CA ALA A 35 15.08 4.60 -4.80
C ALA A 35 16.26 3.63 -4.63
N ALA A 36 16.72 2.99 -5.71
CA ALA A 36 17.89 2.11 -5.69
C ALA A 36 19.14 2.84 -5.23
N SER A 37 19.37 4.06 -5.73
CA SER A 37 20.49 4.89 -5.29
C SER A 37 20.36 5.31 -3.82
N PHE A 38 19.17 5.73 -3.39
CA PHE A 38 18.90 6.15 -2.01
C PHE A 38 19.13 5.02 -1.00
N PHE A 39 18.63 3.81 -1.30
CA PHE A 39 18.75 2.65 -0.42
C PHE A 39 20.06 1.87 -0.59
N SER A 40 20.97 2.29 -1.48
CA SER A 40 22.23 1.59 -1.76
C SER A 40 23.19 1.50 -0.58
N ARG A 41 23.09 2.42 0.40
CA ARG A 41 23.99 2.45 1.55
C ARG A 41 23.79 1.20 2.43
N PRO A 42 24.86 0.45 2.76
CA PRO A 42 24.79 -0.70 3.65
C PRO A 42 24.56 -0.26 5.10
N GLU A 43 24.18 -1.22 5.96
CA GLU A 43 24.06 -1.04 7.42
C GLU A 43 23.07 0.04 7.88
N ARG A 44 22.08 0.36 7.04
CA ARG A 44 20.98 1.28 7.38
C ARG A 44 19.66 0.52 7.41
N SER A 45 18.78 0.92 8.33
CA SER A 45 17.36 0.55 8.25
C SER A 45 16.73 1.26 7.05
N ARG A 46 15.92 0.55 6.28
CA ARG A 46 15.32 1.03 5.04
C ARG A 46 13.80 1.00 5.21
N LEU A 47 13.17 2.18 5.18
CA LEU A 47 11.72 2.33 5.29
C LEU A 47 11.19 3.06 4.05
N HIS A 48 10.08 2.57 3.50
CA HIS A 48 9.37 3.24 2.42
C HIS A 48 7.85 3.24 2.64
N TYR A 49 7.30 4.42 2.87
CA TYR A 49 5.85 4.64 2.98
C TYR A 49 5.34 5.31 1.71
N ASP A 50 4.60 4.55 0.91
CA ASP A 50 3.93 5.02 -0.29
C ASP A 50 2.50 5.45 0.11
N LEU A 51 2.24 6.76 0.16
CA LEU A 51 1.03 7.33 0.76
C LEU A 51 -0.07 7.55 -0.31
N HIS A 52 -1.23 6.94 -0.11
CA HIS A 52 -2.37 6.97 -1.03
C HIS A 52 -3.64 7.41 -0.31
N THR A 53 -4.61 7.80 -1.13
CA THR A 53 -6.01 7.92 -0.72
C THR A 53 -6.88 7.19 -1.74
N ALA A 54 -7.95 6.57 -1.26
CA ALA A 54 -8.82 5.74 -2.06
C ALA A 54 -9.95 6.57 -2.70
N ILE A 55 -10.33 6.22 -3.93
CA ILE A 55 -11.52 6.79 -4.58
C ILE A 55 -12.80 6.13 -4.05
N ARG A 56 -12.73 4.82 -3.74
CA ARG A 56 -13.85 4.05 -3.18
C ARG A 56 -13.92 4.24 -1.67
N GLY A 57 -15.15 4.13 -1.13
CA GLY A 57 -15.36 4.01 0.31
C GLY A 57 -14.74 2.72 0.85
N SER A 58 -14.50 2.69 2.15
CA SER A 58 -13.91 1.56 2.85
C SER A 58 -14.56 1.44 4.22
N LYS A 59 -14.90 0.21 4.63
CA LYS A 59 -15.36 -0.07 6.00
C LYS A 59 -14.27 0.12 7.05
N ILE A 60 -13.01 0.01 6.62
CA ILE A 60 -11.81 0.31 7.40
C ILE A 60 -11.11 1.46 6.69
N GLU A 61 -11.16 2.66 7.26
CA GLU A 61 -10.77 3.87 6.53
C GLU A 61 -9.26 3.93 6.30
N GLN A 62 -8.48 3.55 7.31
CA GLN A 62 -7.02 3.59 7.27
C GLN A 62 -6.41 2.19 7.34
N PHE A 63 -5.81 1.76 6.23
CA PHE A 63 -5.21 0.44 6.13
C PHE A 63 -3.93 0.43 5.30
N ALA A 64 -3.07 -0.56 5.54
CA ALA A 64 -1.83 -0.74 4.81
C ALA A 64 -1.88 -2.00 3.94
N LEU A 65 -1.20 -1.97 2.80
CA LEU A 65 -0.82 -3.16 2.05
C LEU A 65 0.66 -3.45 2.31
N TYR A 66 0.96 -4.66 2.80
CA TYR A 66 2.32 -5.10 3.09
C TYR A 66 2.78 -6.07 1.99
N PRO A 67 3.74 -5.68 1.13
CA PRO A 67 4.19 -6.49 0.01
C PRO A 67 4.75 -7.86 0.42
N TRP A 68 4.77 -8.78 -0.53
CA TRP A 68 5.27 -10.13 -0.34
C TRP A 68 6.57 -10.35 -1.11
N LYS A 69 7.43 -11.20 -0.56
CA LYS A 69 8.62 -11.74 -1.21
C LYS A 69 8.84 -13.18 -0.75
N GLU A 70 9.19 -14.07 -1.67
CA GLU A 70 9.55 -15.45 -1.38
C GLU A 70 10.62 -15.52 -0.26
N GLY A 71 10.38 -16.34 0.75
CA GLY A 71 11.29 -16.54 1.87
C GLY A 71 11.45 -15.36 2.84
N ARG A 72 10.74 -14.25 2.65
CA ARG A 72 10.77 -13.09 3.57
C ARG A 72 9.51 -13.02 4.42
N GLN A 73 9.67 -13.07 5.73
CA GLN A 73 8.58 -12.91 6.68
C GLN A 73 8.26 -11.43 6.90
N HIS A 74 6.97 -11.11 7.01
CA HIS A 74 6.50 -9.79 7.43
C HIS A 74 6.94 -9.51 8.86
N SER A 75 7.51 -8.32 9.08
CA SER A 75 8.09 -7.93 10.37
C SER A 75 7.00 -7.54 11.37
N ARG A 76 6.98 -8.22 12.52
CA ARG A 76 6.05 -7.90 13.62
C ARG A 76 6.25 -6.48 14.17
N ARG A 77 7.50 -6.03 14.28
CA ARG A 77 7.84 -4.66 14.70
C ARG A 77 7.23 -3.63 13.76
N GLU A 78 7.27 -3.87 12.46
CA GLU A 78 6.72 -2.94 11.48
C GLU A 78 5.18 -2.93 11.50
N LEU A 79 4.53 -4.07 11.75
CA LEU A 79 3.08 -4.11 12.01
C LEU A 79 2.70 -3.28 13.25
N ALA A 80 3.47 -3.41 14.34
CA ALA A 80 3.26 -2.60 15.54
C ALA A 80 3.49 -1.10 15.27
N ARG A 81 4.47 -0.75 14.41
CA ARG A 81 4.71 0.63 13.96
C ARG A 81 3.55 1.18 13.14
N LEU A 82 2.97 0.39 12.23
CA LEU A 82 1.78 0.78 11.46
C LEU A 82 0.58 1.03 12.36
N ARG A 83 0.32 0.14 13.32
CA ARG A 83 -0.71 0.31 14.35
C ARG A 83 -0.51 1.61 15.13
N ALA A 84 0.72 1.85 15.60
CA ALA A 84 1.05 3.07 16.34
C ALA A 84 0.95 4.35 15.48
N GLY A 85 1.04 4.22 14.15
CA GLY A 85 0.77 5.27 13.17
C GLY A 85 -0.71 5.44 12.82
N GLY A 86 -1.63 4.73 13.48
CA GLY A 86 -3.07 4.86 13.28
C GLY A 86 -3.68 3.94 12.22
N MET A 87 -2.90 3.00 11.65
CA MET A 87 -3.50 2.02 10.74
C MET A 87 -4.38 1.04 11.52
N GLU A 88 -5.60 0.83 11.04
CA GLU A 88 -6.59 -0.06 11.65
C GLU A 88 -6.48 -1.49 11.11
N ALA A 89 -5.98 -1.63 9.87
CA ALA A 89 -5.79 -2.92 9.24
C ALA A 89 -4.51 -3.01 8.39
N VAL A 90 -4.02 -4.23 8.20
CA VAL A 90 -2.96 -4.55 7.25
C VAL A 90 -3.38 -5.73 6.39
N LEU A 91 -3.36 -5.56 5.08
CA LEU A 91 -3.46 -6.64 4.11
C LEU A 91 -2.07 -7.18 3.78
N LEU A 92 -1.78 -8.38 4.27
CA LEU A 92 -0.57 -9.13 3.97
C LEU A 92 -0.71 -9.75 2.57
N GLN A 93 0.10 -9.26 1.63
CA GLN A 93 0.18 -9.85 0.31
C GLN A 93 0.79 -11.26 0.40
N ASN A 94 0.41 -12.14 -0.52
CA ASN A 94 0.89 -13.52 -0.59
C ASN A 94 1.55 -13.87 -1.94
N LYS A 95 1.81 -12.86 -2.78
CA LYS A 95 2.43 -13.01 -4.09
C LYS A 95 3.11 -11.71 -4.54
N PRO A 96 3.99 -11.75 -5.56
CA PRO A 96 4.63 -10.56 -6.10
C PRO A 96 3.61 -9.54 -6.63
N SER A 97 3.99 -8.27 -6.55
CA SER A 97 3.21 -7.15 -7.08
C SER A 97 4.10 -6.20 -7.90
N ILE A 98 3.45 -5.30 -8.64
CA ILE A 98 4.05 -4.36 -9.60
C ILE A 98 3.95 -2.91 -9.11
N VAL A 99 3.59 -2.71 -7.85
CA VAL A 99 3.47 -1.39 -7.22
C VAL A 99 4.82 -0.94 -6.66
N PHE A 100 4.96 0.34 -6.38
CA PHE A 100 6.25 0.91 -5.96
C PHE A 100 6.75 0.33 -4.63
N SER A 101 5.85 0.18 -3.65
CA SER A 101 6.17 -0.45 -2.37
C SER A 101 6.65 -1.89 -2.55
N ALA A 102 6.09 -2.65 -3.50
CA ALA A 102 6.55 -4.01 -3.79
C ALA A 102 7.95 -4.03 -4.41
N TYR A 103 8.26 -3.10 -5.31
CA TYR A 103 9.60 -2.95 -5.86
C TYR A 103 10.64 -2.70 -4.77
N THR A 104 10.40 -1.72 -3.88
CA THR A 104 11.37 -1.41 -2.81
C THR A 104 11.49 -2.53 -1.77
N TYR A 105 10.38 -3.23 -1.49
CA TYR A 105 10.39 -4.39 -0.59
C TYR A 105 11.25 -5.51 -1.18
N ASP A 106 10.99 -5.85 -2.42
CA ASP A 106 11.59 -7.02 -3.05
C ASP A 106 13.03 -6.76 -3.49
N GLN A 107 13.24 -5.72 -4.28
CA GLN A 107 14.51 -5.48 -4.96
C GLN A 107 15.52 -4.76 -4.07
N LEU A 108 15.05 -3.91 -3.14
CA LEU A 108 15.92 -3.03 -2.35
C LEU A 108 16.00 -3.43 -0.87
N GLY A 109 15.27 -4.46 -0.44
CA GLY A 109 15.27 -4.94 0.94
C GLY A 109 14.73 -3.90 1.94
N ALA A 110 13.89 -2.96 1.49
CA ALA A 110 13.21 -2.04 2.37
C ALA A 110 12.08 -2.74 3.13
N GLU A 111 11.76 -2.27 4.33
CA GLU A 111 10.43 -2.46 4.91
C GLU A 111 9.53 -1.39 4.32
N SER A 112 8.50 -1.80 3.59
CA SER A 112 7.75 -0.87 2.76
C SER A 112 6.27 -1.19 2.68
N PHE A 113 5.47 -0.15 2.54
CA PHE A 113 4.02 -0.21 2.69
C PHE A 113 3.36 0.73 1.72
N THR A 114 2.23 0.32 1.14
CA THR A 114 1.27 1.26 0.57
C THR A 114 0.24 1.57 1.65
N LEU A 115 0.10 2.84 2.03
CA LEU A 115 -0.87 3.27 3.04
C LEU A 115 -2.06 3.92 2.36
N GLU A 116 -3.26 3.41 2.60
CA GLU A 116 -4.51 4.01 2.19
C GLU A 116 -5.05 4.82 3.37
N LEU A 117 -5.02 6.16 3.27
CA LEU A 117 -5.21 7.06 4.41
C LEU A 117 -6.65 7.58 4.57
N GLY A 118 -7.55 7.18 3.67
CA GLY A 118 -8.92 7.64 3.61
C GLY A 118 -9.34 8.03 2.19
N LYS A 119 -10.42 8.79 2.06
CA LYS A 119 -11.00 9.14 0.76
C LYS A 119 -10.23 10.26 0.04
N ALA A 120 -9.96 10.07 -1.25
CA ALA A 120 -9.34 11.05 -2.11
C ALA A 120 -10.21 12.31 -2.26
N ARG A 121 -9.62 13.48 -1.99
CA ARG A 121 -10.27 14.79 -2.13
C ARG A 121 -9.30 15.81 -2.75
N PRO A 122 -9.81 16.90 -3.36
CA PRO A 122 -8.97 17.99 -3.84
C PRO A 122 -8.16 18.65 -2.72
N PHE A 123 -7.07 19.33 -3.10
CA PHE A 123 -6.30 20.16 -2.16
C PHE A 123 -7.20 21.16 -1.44
N GLY A 124 -6.97 21.33 -0.13
CA GLY A 124 -7.78 22.20 0.74
C GLY A 124 -9.13 21.62 1.16
N GLN A 125 -9.44 20.36 0.85
CA GLN A 125 -10.72 19.72 1.20
C GLN A 125 -10.54 18.42 2.00
N ASN A 126 -9.39 18.21 2.65
CA ASN A 126 -9.04 16.95 3.33
C ASN A 126 -9.41 16.92 4.82
N ASP A 127 -10.22 17.86 5.32
CA ASP A 127 -10.52 18.03 6.75
C ASP A 127 -11.15 16.79 7.41
N GLY A 128 -11.75 15.89 6.63
CA GLY A 128 -12.32 14.64 7.11
C GLY A 128 -11.31 13.50 7.35
N VAL A 129 -10.05 13.67 6.95
CA VAL A 129 -9.01 12.63 7.06
C VAL A 129 -8.07 12.95 8.23
N ASN A 130 -8.15 12.17 9.29
CA ASN A 130 -7.27 12.34 10.46
C ASN A 130 -6.00 11.50 10.32
N VAL A 131 -4.88 12.15 10.03
CA VAL A 131 -3.56 11.50 9.93
C VAL A 131 -2.59 11.92 11.04
N SER A 132 -3.10 12.50 12.14
CA SER A 132 -2.27 13.04 13.23
C SER A 132 -1.33 12.00 13.86
N LEU A 133 -1.80 10.76 14.03
CA LEU A 133 -0.98 9.64 14.54
C LEU A 133 0.12 9.26 13.56
N LEU A 134 -0.20 9.19 12.26
CA LEU A 134 0.76 8.89 11.22
C LEU A 134 1.80 10.00 11.10
N GLU A 135 1.38 11.26 11.10
CA GLU A 135 2.26 12.42 11.05
C GLU A 135 3.23 12.41 12.24
N THR A 136 2.71 12.25 13.47
CA THR A 136 3.53 12.15 14.68
C THR A 136 4.54 11.01 14.55
N ARG A 137 4.12 9.84 14.07
CA ARG A 137 5.01 8.69 13.91
C ARG A 137 6.09 8.93 12.85
N LEU A 138 5.74 9.53 11.71
CA LEU A 138 6.70 9.86 10.65
C LEU A 138 7.73 10.90 11.13
N GLN A 139 7.28 11.93 11.86
CA GLN A 139 8.18 12.91 12.50
C GLN A 139 9.16 12.19 13.44
N GLN A 140 8.65 11.28 14.29
CA GLN A 140 9.50 10.54 15.22
C GLN A 140 10.53 9.63 14.53
N ILE A 141 10.15 8.99 13.42
CA ILE A 141 11.06 8.20 12.57
C ILE A 141 12.16 9.09 12.00
N ILE A 142 11.81 10.28 11.49
CA ILE A 142 12.76 11.22 10.88
C ILE A 142 13.71 11.80 11.93
N GLU A 143 13.20 12.14 13.12
CA GLU A 143 13.98 12.68 14.23
C GLU A 143 14.82 11.61 14.95
N GLY A 144 14.52 10.33 14.74
CA GLY A 144 15.21 9.21 15.39
C GLY A 144 14.87 9.05 16.87
N ASN A 145 13.68 9.49 17.28
CA ASN A 145 13.19 9.44 18.66
C ASN A 145 11.91 8.60 18.81
N GLU A 146 11.73 7.60 17.93
CA GLU A 146 10.62 6.67 18.04
C GLU A 146 10.55 6.06 19.46
N PRO A 147 9.39 6.12 20.13
CA PRO A 147 9.23 5.45 21.42
C PRO A 147 9.39 3.95 21.25
N GLU A 148 9.82 3.26 22.32
CA GLU A 148 9.79 1.81 22.37
C GLU A 148 8.38 1.31 22.05
N LEU A 149 8.30 0.39 21.09
CA LEU A 149 7.05 -0.19 20.64
C LEU A 149 6.72 -1.42 21.46
N ASP A 150 5.51 -1.46 22.02
CA ASP A 150 4.90 -2.72 22.37
C ASP A 150 4.58 -3.48 21.07
N GLU A 151 5.14 -4.69 20.91
CA GLU A 151 4.89 -5.58 19.78
C GLU A 151 3.50 -6.27 19.85
N GLY A 152 2.67 -5.87 20.82
CA GLY A 152 1.23 -6.09 20.82
C GLY A 152 0.60 -5.55 19.53
N LEU A 153 -0.18 -6.40 18.87
CA LEU A 153 -0.96 -6.06 17.68
C LEU A 153 -2.44 -5.89 18.01
N ASP A 154 -2.79 -5.77 19.29
CA ASP A 154 -4.16 -5.58 19.73
C ASP A 154 -4.74 -4.30 19.10
N GLY A 155 -5.91 -4.46 18.46
CA GLY A 155 -6.56 -3.39 17.69
C GLY A 155 -6.13 -3.28 16.23
N LEU A 156 -5.12 -4.03 15.77
CA LEU A 156 -4.74 -4.09 14.36
C LEU A 156 -5.33 -5.33 13.69
N GLN A 157 -6.19 -5.14 12.69
CA GLN A 157 -6.79 -6.25 11.94
C GLN A 157 -5.82 -6.74 10.85
N LEU A 158 -5.43 -8.01 10.89
CA LEU A 158 -4.58 -8.61 9.87
C LEU A 158 -5.42 -9.41 8.87
N PHE A 159 -5.30 -9.08 7.60
CA PHE A 159 -5.95 -9.77 6.50
C PHE A 159 -4.92 -10.49 5.64
N SER A 160 -5.30 -11.65 5.10
CA SER A 160 -4.55 -12.36 4.07
C SER A 160 -5.39 -12.48 2.81
N VAL A 161 -4.76 -12.39 1.64
CA VAL A 161 -5.45 -12.60 0.36
C VAL A 161 -5.90 -14.06 0.23
N ALA A 162 -7.21 -14.30 0.23
CA ALA A 162 -7.77 -15.64 0.07
C ALA A 162 -7.79 -16.10 -1.40
N ARG A 163 -8.20 -15.21 -2.31
CA ARG A 163 -8.28 -15.46 -3.75
C ARG A 163 -8.31 -14.14 -4.50
N GLU A 164 -7.83 -14.18 -5.73
CA GLU A 164 -8.01 -13.10 -6.70
C GLU A 164 -9.05 -13.46 -7.75
N ILE A 165 -9.78 -12.45 -8.21
CA ILE A 165 -10.74 -12.57 -9.28
C ILE A 165 -10.15 -11.89 -10.52
N ILE A 166 -9.72 -12.70 -11.49
CA ILE A 166 -9.10 -12.23 -12.73
C ILE A 166 -10.18 -12.17 -13.82
N LYS A 167 -10.37 -10.98 -14.40
CA LYS A 167 -11.26 -10.80 -15.55
C LYS A 167 -10.58 -11.40 -16.79
N HIS A 168 -11.15 -12.47 -17.35
CA HIS A 168 -10.64 -13.13 -18.56
C HIS A 168 -11.36 -12.75 -19.86
N SER A 169 -12.55 -12.15 -19.79
CA SER A 169 -13.34 -11.77 -20.96
C SER A 169 -14.25 -10.58 -20.68
N ASP A 170 -14.76 -9.95 -21.72
CA ASP A 170 -15.72 -8.83 -21.60
C ASP A 170 -17.12 -9.27 -21.15
N SER A 171 -17.44 -10.55 -21.24
CA SER A 171 -18.68 -11.11 -20.69
C SER A 171 -18.66 -11.26 -19.17
N PHE A 172 -17.50 -11.06 -18.52
CA PHE A 172 -17.35 -11.16 -17.08
C PHE A 172 -18.25 -10.15 -16.34
N ARG A 173 -18.99 -10.62 -15.34
CA ARG A 173 -19.82 -9.80 -14.47
C ARG A 173 -19.48 -10.10 -13.03
N LEU A 174 -19.26 -9.04 -12.26
CA LEU A 174 -19.06 -9.13 -10.82
C LEU A 174 -20.40 -8.81 -10.16
N ASN A 175 -20.94 -9.74 -9.38
CA ASN A 175 -22.22 -9.59 -8.69
C ASN A 175 -22.06 -8.80 -7.39
N LEU A 176 -21.32 -7.68 -7.42
CA LEU A 176 -21.17 -6.78 -6.29
C LEU A 176 -21.84 -5.44 -6.64
N PRO A 177 -22.41 -4.73 -5.65
CA PRO A 177 -22.87 -3.36 -5.85
C PRO A 177 -21.76 -2.48 -6.41
N ALA A 178 -22.11 -1.56 -7.32
CA ALA A 178 -21.14 -0.66 -7.94
C ALA A 178 -20.43 0.25 -6.93
N ASP A 179 -21.10 0.53 -5.82
CA ASP A 179 -20.67 1.37 -4.70
C ASP A 179 -20.16 0.55 -3.50
N ILE A 180 -19.91 -0.75 -3.66
CA ILE A 180 -19.39 -1.58 -2.57
C ILE A 180 -18.08 -1.00 -2.01
N GLU A 181 -18.03 -0.93 -0.68
CA GLU A 181 -16.87 -0.43 0.05
C GLU A 181 -15.81 -1.53 0.19
N ASN A 182 -14.54 -1.14 0.22
CA ASN A 182 -13.45 -2.04 0.61
C ASN A 182 -13.73 -2.62 2.01
N PHE A 183 -13.26 -3.85 2.25
CA PHE A 183 -13.51 -4.62 3.48
C PHE A 183 -14.99 -4.91 3.78
N SER A 184 -15.88 -4.82 2.79
CA SER A 184 -17.24 -5.34 2.92
C SER A 184 -17.22 -6.87 3.07
N GLU A 185 -17.81 -7.37 4.16
CA GLU A 185 -17.94 -8.79 4.39
C GLU A 185 -18.91 -9.43 3.38
N LEU A 186 -18.53 -10.60 2.85
CA LEU A 186 -19.37 -11.37 1.94
C LEU A 186 -19.87 -12.63 2.66
N GLY A 187 -21.19 -12.78 2.70
CA GLY A 187 -21.83 -13.93 3.32
C GLY A 187 -21.42 -15.26 2.69
N LYS A 188 -21.42 -16.33 3.48
CA LYS A 188 -21.14 -17.68 2.97
C LYS A 188 -22.14 -18.04 1.86
N GLY A 189 -21.63 -18.49 0.73
CA GLY A 189 -22.45 -18.83 -0.45
C GLY A 189 -22.71 -17.65 -1.40
N TYR A 190 -22.18 -16.46 -1.12
CA TYR A 190 -22.27 -15.32 -2.03
C TYR A 190 -21.57 -15.63 -3.36
N VAL A 191 -22.30 -15.49 -4.46
CA VAL A 191 -21.78 -15.74 -5.81
C VAL A 191 -21.10 -14.46 -6.30
N LEU A 192 -19.78 -14.48 -6.39
CA LEU A 192 -18.98 -13.32 -6.79
C LEU A 192 -19.09 -12.99 -8.29
N ALA A 193 -19.00 -14.01 -9.14
CA ALA A 193 -19.03 -13.91 -10.60
C ALA A 193 -19.36 -15.28 -11.20
#